data_AF-A0A1L3LUM6-F1
#
_entry.id   AF-A0A1L3LUM6-F1
#
_cell.length_a   1.000
_cell.length_b   1.000
_cell.length_c   1.000
_cell.angle_alpha   90.00
_cell.angle_beta   90.00
_cell.angle_gamma   90.00
#
_symmetry.space_group_name_H-M   'P 1'
#
loop_
_entity.id
_entity.type
_entity.pdbx_description
1 polymer ?
#
loop_
_entity_poly.entity_id
_entity_poly.type
_entity_poly.pdbx_seq_one_letter_code
_entity_poly.pdbx_strand_id
1 'polypeptide(L)'
;MTRKGDLRQLVELRAMRMRRAAEQAQRQHNRHDQTVRALEAAKAENLAHEEQRRREEQTLYTNLAQGPVDHRDLERYRGALSDLSHRARELEEHSHDAKRQERQEALKREELAAEYRRKEKLHDRILIVAGEKQRKEKKRSDLATEIEDEEAIRHPGRKR
;
A
#
# COMPACT_ATOMS: atom_id res chain seq x y z
N MET A 1 -19.33 34.82 14.83
CA MET A 1 -18.80 33.44 14.78
C MET A 1 -17.31 33.49 15.05
N THR A 2 -16.83 32.85 16.11
CA THR A 2 -15.48 33.05 16.65
C THR A 2 -14.45 32.19 15.92
N ARG A 3 -13.42 32.83 15.33
CA ARG A 3 -12.25 32.21 14.65
C ARG A 3 -11.56 31.07 15.41
N LYS A 4 -11.84 30.87 16.70
CA LYS A 4 -11.32 29.78 17.55
C LYS A 4 -12.00 28.43 17.27
N GLY A 5 -13.30 28.43 16.97
CA GLY A 5 -14.05 27.23 16.57
C GLY A 5 -13.52 26.67 15.24
N ASP A 6 -13.24 27.58 14.30
CA ASP A 6 -12.79 27.24 12.95
C ASP A 6 -11.46 26.46 12.93
N LEU A 7 -10.50 26.80 13.80
CA LEU A 7 -9.19 26.15 13.79
C LEU A 7 -9.20 24.77 14.45
N ARG A 8 -9.93 24.60 15.55
CA ARG A 8 -10.09 23.28 16.19
C ARG A 8 -10.81 22.31 15.25
N GLN A 9 -11.89 22.77 14.62
CA GLN A 9 -12.60 22.02 13.59
C GLN A 9 -11.71 21.68 12.38
N LEU A 10 -10.81 22.60 11.97
CA LEU A 10 -9.85 22.34 10.90
C LEU A 10 -8.82 21.26 11.28
N VAL A 11 -8.30 21.28 12.51
CA VAL A 11 -7.39 20.24 13.01
C VAL A 11 -8.08 18.88 13.03
N GLU A 12 -9.28 18.80 13.58
CA GLU A 12 -10.07 17.57 13.66
C GLU A 12 -10.41 17.02 12.27
N LEU A 13 -10.90 17.88 11.37
CA LEU A 13 -11.18 17.51 9.98
C LEU A 13 -9.91 17.01 9.27
N ARG A 14 -8.76 17.64 9.55
CA ARG A 14 -7.49 17.21 8.97
C ARG A 14 -7.02 15.87 9.52
N ALA A 15 -7.12 15.65 10.83
CA ALA A 15 -6.80 14.38 11.47
C ALA A 15 -7.68 13.25 10.91
N MET A 16 -8.98 13.50 10.71
CA MET A 16 -9.89 12.56 10.06
C MET A 16 -9.46 12.22 8.62
N ARG A 17 -9.07 13.23 7.83
CA ARG A 17 -8.55 13.02 6.46
C ARG A 17 -7.23 12.24 6.46
N MET A 18 -6.36 12.46 7.44
CA MET A 18 -5.11 11.70 7.59
C MET A 18 -5.37 10.23 7.92
N ARG A 19 -6.29 9.94 8.84
CA ARG A 19 -6.69 8.56 9.17
C ARG A 19 -7.21 7.82 7.93
N ARG A 20 -8.12 8.45 7.17
CA ARG A 20 -8.62 7.87 5.91
C ARG A 20 -7.51 7.61 4.89
N ALA A 21 -6.54 8.53 4.77
CA ALA A 21 -5.40 8.34 3.88
C ALA A 21 -4.48 7.20 4.34
N ALA A 22 -4.27 7.05 5.65
CA ALA A 22 -3.51 5.94 6.23
C ALA A 22 -4.20 4.59 5.97
N GLU A 23 -5.51 4.51 6.20
CA GLU A 23 -6.31 3.32 5.91
C GLU A 23 -6.26 2.96 4.42
N GLN A 24 -6.34 3.96 3.53
CA GLN A 24 -6.25 3.74 2.08
C GLN A 24 -4.86 3.23 1.69
N ALA A 25 -3.79 3.81 2.23
CA ALA A 25 -2.42 3.35 2.01
C ALA A 25 -2.22 1.91 2.52
N GLN A 26 -2.76 1.58 3.70
CA GLN A 26 -2.70 0.22 4.24
C GLN A 26 -3.45 -0.79 3.38
N ARG A 27 -4.66 -0.45 2.90
CA ARG A 27 -5.41 -1.31 1.97
C ARG A 27 -4.63 -1.54 0.67
N GLN A 28 -3.98 -0.49 0.14
CA GLN A 28 -3.15 -0.63 -1.04
C GLN A 28 -1.91 -1.49 -0.78
N HIS A 29 -1.27 -1.33 0.37
CA HIS A 29 -0.14 -2.16 0.76
C HIS A 29 -0.53 -3.64 0.84
N ASN A 30 -1.65 -3.96 1.49
CA ASN A 30 -2.16 -5.33 1.57
C ASN A 30 -2.46 -5.92 0.18
N ARG A 31 -2.98 -5.11 -0.76
CA ARG A 31 -3.21 -5.54 -2.15
C ARG A 31 -1.90 -5.84 -2.88
N HIS A 32 -0.90 -4.98 -2.72
CA HIS A 32 0.43 -5.21 -3.29
C HIS A 32 1.06 -6.49 -2.72
N ASP A 33 0.96 -6.73 -1.41
CA ASP A 33 1.48 -7.96 -0.82
C ASP A 33 0.77 -9.22 -1.35
N GLN A 34 -0.54 -9.13 -1.60
CA GLN A 34 -1.30 -10.21 -2.25
C GLN A 34 -0.81 -10.47 -3.68
N THR A 35 -0.54 -9.43 -4.47
CA THR A 35 -0.05 -9.62 -5.85
C THR A 35 1.39 -10.12 -5.88
N VAL A 36 2.24 -9.72 -4.93
CA VAL A 36 3.58 -10.28 -4.76
C VAL A 36 3.50 -11.79 -4.48
N ARG A 37 2.67 -12.22 -3.52
CA ARG A 37 2.48 -13.65 -3.21
C ARG A 37 1.93 -14.43 -4.40
N ALA A 38 1.00 -13.85 -5.16
CA ALA A 38 0.46 -14.47 -6.37
C ALA A 38 1.55 -14.65 -7.45
N LEU A 39 2.42 -13.66 -7.63
CA LEU A 39 3.56 -13.75 -8.55
C LEU A 39 4.57 -14.81 -8.09
N GLU A 40 4.87 -14.88 -6.79
CA GLU A 40 5.74 -15.93 -6.23
C GLU A 40 5.14 -17.33 -6.45
N ALA A 41 3.84 -17.50 -6.23
CA ALA A 41 3.14 -18.75 -6.49
C ALA A 41 3.20 -19.14 -7.98
N ALA A 42 2.93 -18.19 -8.90
CA ALA A 42 3.00 -18.45 -10.34
C ALA A 42 4.42 -18.82 -10.80
N LYS A 43 5.47 -18.24 -10.19
CA LYS A 43 6.86 -18.63 -10.47
C LYS A 43 7.17 -20.03 -9.93
N ALA A 44 6.70 -20.36 -8.73
CA ALA A 44 6.89 -21.67 -8.14
C ALA A 44 6.18 -22.77 -8.96
N GLU A 45 4.97 -22.50 -9.46
CA GLU A 45 4.23 -23.39 -10.35
C GLU A 45 4.99 -23.62 -11.67
N ASN A 46 5.54 -22.55 -12.28
CA ASN A 46 6.38 -22.69 -13.46
C ASN A 46 7.59 -23.60 -13.23
N LEU A 47 8.31 -23.40 -12.12
CA LEU A 47 9.48 -24.23 -11.78
C LEU A 47 9.08 -25.70 -11.57
N ALA A 48 8.01 -25.96 -10.83
CA ALA A 48 7.50 -27.30 -10.61
C ALA A 48 7.07 -27.97 -11.93
N HIS A 49 6.40 -27.22 -12.80
CA HIS A 49 6.02 -27.70 -14.12
C HIS A 49 7.24 -27.96 -15.02
N GLU A 50 8.27 -27.12 -15.00
CA GLU A 50 9.49 -27.37 -15.77
C GLU A 50 10.20 -28.66 -15.33
N GLU A 51 10.27 -28.92 -14.02
CA GLU A 51 10.83 -30.16 -13.50
C GLU A 51 10.01 -31.38 -13.94
N GLN A 52 8.68 -31.28 -13.85
CA GLN A 52 7.76 -32.32 -14.30
C GLN A 52 7.90 -32.55 -15.80
N ARG A 53 7.90 -31.48 -16.61
CA ARG A 53 8.07 -31.51 -18.06
C ARG A 53 9.34 -32.25 -18.45
N ARG A 54 10.48 -31.94 -17.80
CA ARG A 54 11.75 -32.64 -18.08
C ARG A 54 11.67 -34.13 -17.79
N ARG A 55 11.01 -34.55 -16.70
CA ARG A 55 10.82 -35.98 -16.37
C ARG A 55 9.93 -36.69 -17.39
N GLU A 56 8.86 -36.03 -17.80
CA GLU A 56 7.93 -36.56 -18.80
C GLU A 56 8.58 -36.65 -20.18
N GLU A 57 9.25 -35.59 -20.64
CA GLU A 57 10.06 -35.59 -21.87
C GLU A 57 11.10 -36.73 -21.86
N GLN A 58 11.85 -36.89 -20.76
CA GLN A 58 12.84 -37.96 -20.63
C GLN A 58 12.19 -39.35 -20.69
N THR A 59 11.01 -39.53 -20.10
CA THR A 59 10.26 -40.79 -20.17
C THR A 59 9.81 -41.07 -21.60
N LEU A 60 9.28 -40.07 -22.30
CA LEU A 60 8.87 -40.18 -23.70
C LEU A 60 10.05 -40.57 -24.60
N TYR A 61 11.22 -39.93 -24.43
CA TYR A 61 12.42 -40.26 -25.18
C TYR A 61 12.97 -41.64 -24.86
N THR A 62 12.91 -42.05 -23.59
CA THR A 62 13.36 -43.39 -23.18
C THR A 62 12.48 -44.47 -23.80
N ASN A 63 11.16 -44.30 -23.80
CA ASN A 63 10.24 -45.25 -24.43
C ASN A 63 10.43 -45.32 -25.95
N LEU A 64 10.72 -44.18 -26.59
CA LEU A 64 11.06 -44.13 -28.01
C LEU A 64 12.34 -44.92 -28.35
N ALA A 65 13.29 -44.98 -27.41
CA ALA A 65 14.57 -45.67 -27.59
C ALA A 65 14.51 -47.19 -27.32
N GLN A 66 13.42 -47.72 -26.75
CA GLN A 66 13.32 -49.12 -26.31
C GLN A 66 12.98 -50.14 -27.41
N GLY A 67 12.74 -49.72 -28.66
CA GLY A 67 12.46 -50.65 -29.74
C GLY A 67 11.89 -49.99 -31.00
N PRO A 68 11.50 -50.79 -32.01
CA PRO A 68 10.84 -50.26 -33.20
C PRO A 68 9.50 -49.61 -32.83
N VAL A 69 9.34 -48.35 -33.23
CA VAL A 69 8.17 -47.51 -32.95
C VAL A 69 7.33 -47.43 -34.23
N ASP A 70 6.02 -47.67 -34.12
CA ASP A 70 5.13 -47.54 -35.28
C ASP A 70 4.77 -46.06 -35.54
N HIS A 71 4.12 -45.80 -36.68
CA HIS A 71 3.74 -44.43 -37.04
C HIS A 71 2.75 -43.80 -36.04
N ARG A 72 1.85 -44.60 -35.47
CA ARG A 72 0.81 -44.13 -34.56
C ARG A 72 1.39 -43.75 -33.19
N ASP A 73 2.40 -44.48 -32.75
CA ASP A 73 3.17 -44.18 -31.55
C ASP A 73 3.95 -42.88 -31.73
N LEU A 74 4.60 -42.67 -32.88
CA LEU A 74 5.27 -41.39 -33.19
C LEU A 74 4.30 -40.19 -33.16
N GLU A 75 3.09 -40.34 -33.69
CA GLU A 75 2.05 -39.31 -33.60
C GLU A 75 1.63 -39.02 -32.15
N ARG A 76 1.47 -40.07 -31.33
CA ARG A 76 1.17 -39.92 -29.89
C ARG A 76 2.28 -39.19 -29.14
N TYR A 77 3.54 -39.53 -29.39
CA TYR A 77 4.69 -38.82 -28.81
C TYR A 77 4.71 -37.35 -29.21
N ARG A 78 4.47 -37.05 -30.48
CA ARG A 78 4.39 -35.67 -30.98
C ARG A 78 3.26 -34.90 -30.30
N GLY A 79 2.11 -35.53 -30.13
CA GLY A 79 0.98 -34.98 -29.38
C GLY A 79 1.35 -34.64 -27.94
N ALA A 80 1.91 -35.60 -27.21
CA ALA A 80 2.31 -35.40 -25.81
C ALA A 80 3.35 -34.27 -25.64
N LEU A 81 4.37 -34.20 -26.51
CA LEU A 81 5.35 -33.10 -26.49
C LEU A 81 4.73 -31.74 -26.82
N SER A 82 3.75 -31.71 -27.73
CA SER A 82 3.00 -30.51 -28.06
C SER A 82 2.17 -30.03 -26.87
N ASP A 83 1.48 -30.95 -26.18
CA ASP A 83 0.67 -30.63 -25.00
C ASP A 83 1.52 -30.09 -23.85
N LEU A 84 2.70 -30.69 -23.62
CA LEU A 84 3.67 -30.20 -22.63
C LEU A 84 4.19 -28.81 -22.95
N SER A 85 4.45 -28.55 -24.23
CA SER A 85 4.88 -27.23 -24.71
C SER A 85 3.76 -26.19 -24.59
N HIS A 86 2.52 -26.58 -24.90
CA HIS A 86 1.35 -25.73 -24.78
C HIS A 86 1.15 -25.29 -23.33
N ARG A 87 1.16 -26.25 -22.40
CA ARG A 87 1.02 -25.99 -20.97
C ARG A 87 2.14 -25.12 -20.41
N ALA A 88 3.38 -25.32 -20.87
CA ALA A 88 4.50 -24.46 -20.49
C ALA A 88 4.27 -23.00 -20.89
N ARG A 89 3.73 -22.76 -22.10
CA ARG A 89 3.41 -21.40 -22.58
C ARG A 89 2.29 -20.75 -21.77
N GLU A 90 1.24 -21.51 -21.43
CA GLU A 90 0.15 -21.00 -20.59
C GLU A 90 0.65 -20.55 -19.21
N LEU A 91 1.53 -21.34 -18.58
CA LEU A 91 2.11 -20.99 -17.28
C LEU A 91 3.07 -19.81 -17.36
N GLU A 92 3.83 -19.70 -18.46
CA GLU A 92 4.70 -18.55 -18.71
C GLU A 92 3.86 -17.27 -18.89
N GLU A 93 2.78 -17.33 -19.67
CA GLU A 93 1.82 -16.23 -19.83
C GLU A 93 1.19 -15.85 -18.48
N HIS A 94 0.77 -16.82 -17.67
CA HIS A 94 0.22 -16.57 -16.34
C HIS A 94 1.21 -15.83 -15.43
N SER A 95 2.49 -16.23 -15.44
CA SER A 95 3.55 -15.54 -14.68
C SER A 95 3.82 -14.12 -15.20
N HIS A 96 3.79 -13.92 -16.52
CA HIS A 96 3.89 -12.59 -17.11
C HIS A 96 2.73 -11.69 -16.68
N ASP A 97 1.51 -12.21 -16.67
CA ASP A 97 0.31 -11.50 -16.27
C ASP A 97 0.36 -11.11 -14.79
N ALA A 98 0.73 -12.05 -13.91
CA ALA A 98 0.95 -11.79 -12.49
C ALA A 98 2.03 -10.72 -12.28
N LYS A 99 3.11 -10.73 -13.07
CA LYS A 99 4.18 -9.72 -13.02
C LYS A 99 3.69 -8.35 -13.48
N ARG A 100 2.83 -8.28 -14.50
CA ARG A 100 2.22 -7.00 -14.94
C ARG A 100 1.31 -6.45 -13.84
N GLN A 101 0.52 -7.29 -13.20
CA GLN A 101 -0.37 -6.88 -12.10
C GLN A 101 0.42 -6.38 -10.88
N GLU A 102 1.47 -7.10 -10.47
CA GLU A 102 2.35 -6.68 -9.36
C GLU A 102 2.93 -5.29 -9.61
N ARG A 103 3.48 -5.05 -10.82
CA ARG A 103 4.02 -3.75 -11.21
C ARG A 103 2.98 -2.62 -11.14
N GLN A 104 1.76 -2.87 -11.61
CA GLN A 104 0.68 -1.88 -11.54
C GLN A 104 0.30 -1.55 -10.09
N GLU A 105 0.20 -2.55 -9.23
CA GLU A 105 -0.12 -2.34 -7.81
C GLU A 105 1.04 -1.69 -7.03
N ALA A 106 2.29 -1.97 -7.41
CA ALA A 106 3.48 -1.31 -6.88
C ALA A 106 3.50 0.20 -7.21
N LEU A 107 3.20 0.56 -8.47
CA LEU A 107 3.11 1.97 -8.88
C LEU A 107 2.01 2.71 -8.09
N LYS A 108 0.81 2.13 -7.99
CA LYS A 108 -0.29 2.70 -7.19
C LYS A 108 0.09 2.85 -5.70
N ARG A 109 0.85 1.90 -5.16
CA ARG A 109 1.37 1.97 -3.77
C ARG A 109 2.31 3.15 -3.61
N GLU A 110 3.24 3.36 -4.54
CA GLU A 110 4.17 4.49 -4.52
C GLU A 110 3.45 5.85 -4.64
N GLU A 111 2.48 5.93 -5.54
CA GLU A 111 1.64 7.12 -5.74
C GLU A 111 0.88 7.48 -4.45
N LEU A 112 0.19 6.50 -3.84
CA LEU A 112 -0.54 6.71 -2.59
C LEU A 112 0.38 7.05 -1.42
N ALA A 113 1.58 6.45 -1.36
CA ALA A 113 2.58 6.80 -0.36
C ALA A 113 3.13 8.23 -0.55
N ALA A 114 3.31 8.68 -1.80
CA ALA A 114 3.70 10.05 -2.11
C ALA A 114 2.58 11.05 -1.73
N GLU A 115 1.33 10.73 -2.04
CA GLU A 115 0.18 11.53 -1.62
C GLU A 115 0.06 11.61 -0.09
N TYR A 116 0.23 10.47 0.60
CA TYR A 116 0.18 10.43 2.06
C TYR A 116 1.22 11.37 2.67
N ARG A 117 2.48 11.29 2.20
CA ARG A 117 3.56 12.20 2.63
C ARG A 117 3.26 13.67 2.37
N ARG A 118 2.64 14.00 1.23
CA ARG A 118 2.17 15.38 0.96
C ARG A 118 1.09 15.80 1.95
N LYS A 119 0.16 14.89 2.26
CA LYS A 119 -0.94 15.16 3.19
C LYS A 119 -0.43 15.32 4.63
N GLU A 120 0.54 14.53 5.04
CA GLU A 120 1.21 14.59 6.34
C GLU A 120 1.88 15.95 6.56
N LYS A 121 2.70 16.41 5.61
CA LYS A 121 3.34 17.74 5.69
C LYS A 121 2.34 18.89 5.90
N LEU A 122 1.16 18.81 5.29
CA LEU A 122 0.10 19.80 5.49
C LEU A 122 -0.57 19.67 6.86
N HIS A 123 -0.75 18.43 7.35
CA HIS A 123 -1.28 18.20 8.69
C HIS A 123 -0.34 18.77 9.76
N ASP A 124 0.97 18.52 9.63
CA ASP A 124 1.98 19.02 10.56
C ASP A 124 2.01 20.55 10.60
N ARG A 125 1.94 21.20 9.43
CA ARG A 125 1.83 22.67 9.34
C ARG A 125 0.60 23.20 10.08
N ILE A 126 -0.55 22.55 9.92
CA ILE A 126 -1.79 22.95 10.61
C ILE A 126 -1.64 22.78 12.13
N LEU A 127 -1.00 21.69 12.59
CA LEU A 127 -0.73 21.48 14.01
C LEU A 127 0.20 22.54 14.59
N ILE A 128 1.25 22.93 13.88
CA ILE A 128 2.17 24.01 14.29
C ILE A 128 1.39 25.32 14.47
N VAL A 129 0.61 25.73 13.45
CA VAL A 129 -0.18 26.98 13.50
C VAL A 129 -1.21 26.94 14.64
N ALA A 130 -1.86 25.79 14.86
CA ALA A 130 -2.80 25.61 15.96
C ALA A 130 -2.11 25.75 17.34
N GLY A 131 -0.92 25.14 17.50
CA GLY A 131 -0.11 25.26 18.70
C GLY A 131 0.34 26.70 18.96
N GLU A 132 0.79 27.43 17.93
CA GLU A 132 1.16 28.84 18.04
C GLU A 132 -0.01 29.72 18.49
N LYS A 133 -1.19 29.51 17.90
CA LYS A 133 -2.40 30.26 18.29
C LYS A 133 -2.78 29.97 19.74
N GLN A 134 -2.75 28.71 20.16
CA GLN A 134 -3.04 28.34 21.55
C GLN A 134 -2.04 28.98 22.53
N ARG A 135 -0.74 29.01 22.20
CA ARG A 135 0.27 29.70 23.00
C ARG A 135 0.01 31.20 23.10
N LYS A 136 -0.35 31.86 22.00
CA LYS A 136 -0.70 33.30 21.99
C LYS A 136 -1.96 33.58 22.80
N GLU A 137 -2.96 32.70 22.73
CA GLU A 137 -4.18 32.82 23.52
C GLU A 137 -3.92 32.63 25.02
N LYS A 138 -3.10 31.66 25.39
CA LYS A 138 -2.69 31.46 26.79
C LYS A 138 -1.95 32.69 27.34
N LYS A 139 -0.98 33.23 26.60
CA LYS A 139 -0.29 34.47 27.00
C LYS A 139 -1.26 35.64 27.21
N ARG A 140 -2.29 35.76 26.36
CA ARG A 140 -3.32 36.81 26.50
C ARG A 140 -4.21 36.58 27.71
N SER A 141 -4.59 35.34 28.01
CA SER A 141 -5.35 35.05 29.23
C SER A 141 -4.51 35.32 30.46
N ASP A 142 -3.26 34.86 30.49
CA ASP A 142 -2.34 35.05 31.62
C ASP A 142 -2.21 36.56 31.94
N LEU A 143 -1.93 37.39 30.93
CA LEU A 143 -1.89 38.86 31.07
C LEU A 143 -3.22 39.49 31.52
N ALA A 144 -4.36 38.96 31.06
CA ALA A 144 -5.68 39.46 31.49
C ALA A 144 -5.91 39.16 32.98
N THR A 145 -5.57 37.95 33.44
CA THR A 145 -5.60 37.61 34.88
C THR A 145 -4.67 38.50 35.69
N GLU A 146 -3.44 38.78 35.22
CA GLU A 146 -2.52 39.69 35.92
C GLU A 146 -3.12 41.10 36.06
N ILE A 147 -3.78 41.62 35.03
CA ILE A 147 -4.47 42.92 35.09
C ILE A 147 -5.66 42.87 36.07
N GLU A 148 -6.48 41.82 36.03
CA GLU A 148 -7.60 41.64 36.95
C GLU A 148 -7.12 41.53 38.42
N ASP A 149 -6.02 40.83 38.66
CA ASP A 149 -5.39 40.73 39.98
C ASP A 149 -4.86 42.10 40.45
N GLU A 150 -4.20 42.87 39.58
CA GLU A 150 -3.75 44.23 39.89
C GLU A 150 -4.91 45.20 40.18
N GLU A 151 -6.02 45.09 39.45
CA GLU A 151 -7.23 45.89 39.68
C GLU A 151 -7.94 45.51 40.99
N ALA A 152 -7.99 44.20 41.32
CA ALA A 152 -8.54 43.70 42.57
C ALA A 152 -7.74 44.15 43.80
N ILE A 153 -6.41 44.28 43.65
CA ILE A 153 -5.53 44.83 44.70
C ILE A 153 -5.74 46.34 44.89
N ARG A 154 -6.21 47.07 43.87
CA ARG A 154 -6.28 48.54 43.90
C ARG A 154 -7.48 49.14 44.62
N HIS A 155 -8.59 48.43 44.92
CA HIS A 155 -9.69 48.98 45.75
C HIS A 155 -10.51 47.93 46.53
N PRO A 156 -10.83 48.17 47.82
CA PRO A 156 -11.60 49.35 48.25
C PRO A 156 -10.95 50.11 49.43
N GLY A 157 -10.55 51.36 49.17
CA GLY A 157 -9.92 52.18 50.22
C GLY A 157 -9.83 53.65 49.87
N ARG A 158 -10.94 54.27 49.43
CA ARG A 158 -11.03 55.74 49.43
C ARG A 158 -12.47 56.22 49.64
N LYS A 159 -12.92 56.16 50.90
CA LYS A 159 -13.87 57.15 51.42
C LYS A 159 -13.04 58.38 51.78
N ARG A 160 -13.29 59.50 51.10
CA ARG A 160 -13.01 60.84 51.61
C ARG A 160 -14.33 61.57 51.68
#